data_AF-A0A950JGV3-F1
#
_entry.id   AF-A0A950JGV3-F1
#
_cell.length_a   1.000
_cell.length_b   1.000
_cell.length_c   1.000
_cell.angle_alpha   90.00
_cell.angle_beta   90.00
_cell.angle_gamma   90.00
#
_symmetry.space_group_name_H-M   'P 1'
#
loop_
_entity.id
_entity.type
_entity.pdbx_description
1 polymer ?
#
loop_
_entity_poly.entity_id
_entity_poly.type
_entity_poly.pdbx_seq_one_letter_code
_entity_poly.pdbx_strand_id
1 'polypeptide(L)'
;KGVFGDDFRFVSSGCVRVQDVRDYVAWLLQDNPGWTRDQIDAVIRSGEQQNVKLTQPIPVYWVYITAWATPDGLVQFRPDIYQRDGAGPGPVASAVPVEPLALPQE
;
A
#
# COMPACT_ATOMS: atom_id res chain seq x y z
N LYS A 1 12.03 -11.20 -9.91
CA LYS A 1 12.09 -11.45 -8.45
C LYS A 1 13.19 -10.55 -7.88
N GLY A 2 12.82 -9.50 -7.18
CA GLY A 2 13.72 -8.55 -6.51
C GLY A 2 13.10 -8.15 -5.17
N VAL A 3 13.43 -6.98 -4.63
CA VAL A 3 12.95 -6.48 -3.32
C VAL A 3 11.43 -6.54 -3.11
N PHE A 4 10.63 -6.61 -4.17
CA PHE A 4 9.18 -6.79 -4.06
C PHE A 4 8.73 -8.21 -3.67
N GLY A 5 9.62 -9.20 -3.66
CA GLY A 5 9.32 -10.55 -3.17
C GLY A 5 9.54 -10.74 -1.66
N ASP A 6 10.12 -9.74 -1.00
CA ASP A 6 10.56 -9.86 0.39
C ASP A 6 9.44 -9.46 1.37
N ASP A 7 9.45 -10.07 2.56
CA ASP A 7 8.52 -9.70 3.64
C ASP A 7 8.85 -8.31 4.22
N PHE A 8 10.14 -7.97 4.26
CA PHE A 8 10.66 -6.70 4.77
C PHE A 8 11.20 -5.85 3.62
N ARG A 9 10.53 -4.73 3.33
CA ARG A 9 10.79 -3.90 2.12
C ARG A 9 11.21 -2.47 2.45
N PHE A 10 11.88 -2.29 3.57
CA PHE A 10 12.38 -1.00 4.07
C PHE A 10 13.73 -0.63 3.45
N VAL A 11 13.79 -0.65 2.12
CA VAL A 11 15.04 -0.59 1.33
C VAL A 11 15.26 0.76 0.64
N SER A 12 14.37 1.73 0.82
CA SER A 12 14.45 3.05 0.19
C SER A 12 15.01 4.11 1.14
N SER A 13 15.66 5.12 0.56
CA SER A 13 16.15 6.30 1.29
C SER A 13 15.07 7.36 1.53
N GLY A 14 13.78 7.04 1.31
CA GLY A 14 12.65 7.95 1.55
C GLY A 14 11.56 7.93 0.48
N CYS A 15 11.89 7.63 -0.78
CA CYS A 15 10.87 7.52 -1.83
C CYS A 15 10.15 6.16 -1.79
N VAL A 16 8.86 6.14 -2.15
CA VAL A 16 8.09 4.90 -2.34
C VAL A 16 8.34 4.35 -3.75
N ARG A 17 8.68 3.08 -3.83
CA ARG A 17 8.82 2.35 -5.11
C ARG A 17 7.55 1.53 -5.33
N VAL A 18 6.99 1.62 -6.53
CA VAL A 18 5.76 0.90 -6.91
C VAL A 18 6.13 -0.23 -7.87
N GLN A 19 5.61 -1.43 -7.61
CA GLN A 19 5.78 -2.57 -8.51
C GLN A 19 4.88 -2.40 -9.75
N ASP A 20 5.24 -3.03 -10.87
CA ASP A 20 4.40 -3.09 -12.07
C ASP A 20 4.04 -1.70 -12.62
N VAL A 21 5.02 -0.79 -12.57
CA VAL A 21 4.86 0.64 -12.88
C VAL A 21 4.28 0.91 -14.28
N ARG A 22 4.47 0.04 -15.26
CA ARG A 22 3.89 0.20 -16.61
C ARG A 22 2.38 0.10 -16.59
N ASP A 23 1.86 -0.90 -15.88
CA ASP A 23 0.41 -1.08 -15.75
C ASP A 23 -0.19 0.00 -14.84
N TYR A 24 0.54 0.39 -13.79
CA TYR A 24 0.15 1.52 -12.96
C TYR A 24 0.03 2.83 -13.76
N VAL A 25 1.01 3.15 -14.62
CA VAL A 25 0.96 4.34 -15.49
C VAL A 25 -0.18 4.25 -16.51
N ALA A 26 -0.42 3.07 -17.10
CA ALA A 26 -1.55 2.87 -18.00
C ALA A 26 -2.90 3.11 -17.30
N TRP A 27 -3.04 2.67 -16.05
CA TRP A 27 -4.22 2.97 -15.22
C TRP A 27 -4.35 4.46 -14.90
N LEU A 28 -3.27 5.12 -14.47
CA LEU A 28 -3.28 6.56 -14.18
C LEU A 28 -3.72 7.41 -15.39
N LEU A 29 -3.34 6.98 -16.60
CA LEU A 29 -3.60 7.70 -17.85
C LEU A 29 -4.83 7.20 -18.61
N GLN A 30 -5.62 6.28 -18.05
CA GLN A 30 -6.75 5.66 -18.77
C GLN A 30 -7.77 6.68 -19.30
N ASP A 31 -7.97 7.78 -18.58
CA ASP A 31 -8.91 8.85 -18.91
C ASP A 31 -8.23 10.05 -19.60
N ASN A 32 -6.94 9.92 -19.96
CA ASN A 32 -6.19 10.93 -20.68
C ASN A 32 -6.31 10.70 -22.19
N PRO A 33 -6.99 11.57 -22.96
CA PRO A 33 -7.12 11.40 -24.39
C PRO A 33 -5.76 11.30 -25.10
N GLY A 34 -5.62 10.33 -26.00
CA GLY A 34 -4.39 10.08 -26.75
C GLY A 34 -3.34 9.24 -26.02
N TRP A 35 -3.53 8.91 -24.74
CA TRP A 35 -2.60 8.08 -23.96
C TRP A 35 -3.04 6.62 -23.93
N THR A 36 -2.92 5.94 -25.07
CA THR A 36 -3.13 4.49 -25.15
C THR A 36 -1.92 3.72 -24.60
N ARG A 37 -2.10 2.43 -24.32
CA ARG A 37 -0.99 1.54 -23.92
C ARG A 37 0.15 1.56 -24.93
N ASP A 38 -0.17 1.50 -26.22
CA ASP A 38 0.84 1.53 -27.28
C ASP A 38 1.62 2.84 -27.30
N GLN A 39 0.94 3.97 -27.05
CA GLN A 39 1.58 5.27 -26.96
C GLN A 39 2.51 5.37 -25.74
N ILE A 40 2.07 4.88 -24.58
CA ILE A 40 2.88 4.82 -23.36
C ILE A 40 4.13 3.97 -23.60
N ASP A 41 3.97 2.77 -24.17
CA ASP A 41 5.09 1.88 -24.44
C ASP A 41 6.03 2.45 -25.52
N ALA A 42 5.52 3.24 -26.47
CA ALA A 42 6.35 3.95 -27.44
C ALA A 42 7.25 5.01 -26.79
N VAL A 43 6.70 5.82 -25.87
CA VAL A 43 7.47 6.82 -25.10
C VAL A 43 8.50 6.14 -24.20
N ILE A 44 8.13 5.04 -23.53
CA ILE A 44 9.09 4.27 -22.71
C ILE A 44 10.24 3.73 -23.58
N ARG A 45 9.94 3.25 -24.80
CA ARG A 45 10.97 2.75 -25.73
C ARG A 45 11.86 3.85 -26.29
N SER A 46 11.36 5.07 -26.49
CA SER A 46 12.20 6.19 -26.96
C SER A 46 13.23 6.60 -25.92
N GLY A 47 12.95 6.36 -24.63
CA GLY A 47 13.81 6.77 -23.52
C GLY A 47 13.74 8.27 -23.24
N GLU A 48 12.88 9.00 -23.95
CA GLU A 48 12.67 10.42 -23.73
C GLU A 48 11.83 10.66 -22.48
N GLN A 49 12.21 11.66 -21.69
CA GLN A 49 11.40 12.08 -20.55
C GLN A 49 10.21 12.90 -21.04
N GLN A 50 9.00 12.45 -20.70
CA GLN A 50 7.77 13.18 -21.00
C GLN A 50 6.96 13.45 -19.73
N ASN A 51 6.59 14.72 -19.54
CA ASN A 51 5.72 15.14 -18.44
C ASN A 51 4.26 15.11 -18.91
N VAL A 52 3.44 14.29 -18.28
CA VAL A 52 2.02 14.12 -18.61
C VAL A 52 1.18 14.60 -17.44
N LYS A 53 0.31 15.59 -17.69
CA LYS A 53 -0.65 16.05 -16.68
C LYS A 53 -1.86 15.13 -16.69
N LEU A 54 -2.24 14.61 -15.52
CA LEU A 54 -3.45 13.80 -15.37
C LEU A 54 -4.70 14.66 -15.61
N THR A 55 -5.67 14.11 -16.35
CA THR A 55 -6.95 14.77 -16.59
C THR A 55 -7.75 14.84 -15.29
N GLN A 56 -7.75 13.73 -14.55
CA GLN A 56 -8.35 13.65 -13.22
C GLN A 56 -7.24 13.65 -12.15
N PRO A 57 -7.28 14.57 -11.17
CA PRO A 57 -6.39 14.52 -10.02
C PRO A 57 -6.65 13.26 -9.19
N ILE A 58 -5.60 12.50 -8.89
CA ILE A 58 -5.68 11.29 -8.07
C ILE A 58 -5.11 11.64 -6.69
N PRO A 59 -5.91 11.57 -5.61
CA PRO A 59 -5.43 11.90 -4.28
C PRO A 59 -4.45 10.83 -3.79
N VAL A 60 -3.36 11.29 -3.16
CA VAL A 60 -2.34 10.42 -2.58
C VAL A 60 -2.29 10.68 -1.07
N TYR A 61 -2.59 9.65 -0.30
CA TYR A 61 -2.54 9.69 1.16
C TYR A 61 -1.38 8.85 1.66
N TRP A 62 -0.63 9.41 2.61
CA TRP A 62 0.45 8.71 3.27
C TRP A 62 0.05 8.42 4.71
N VAL A 63 -0.23 7.16 4.98
CA VAL A 63 -0.71 6.70 6.29
C VAL A 63 0.20 5.61 6.82
N TYR A 64 0.36 5.57 8.14
CA TYR A 64 1.09 4.53 8.85
C TYR A 64 0.08 3.76 9.70
N ILE A 65 -0.24 2.54 9.27
CA ILE A 65 -1.25 1.69 9.90
C ILE A 65 -0.59 0.35 10.24
N THR A 66 -0.50 0.05 11.52
CA THR A 66 0.10 -1.17 12.06
C THR A 66 -0.93 -2.23 12.45
N ALA A 67 -2.21 -1.85 12.54
CA ALA A 67 -3.33 -2.77 12.73
C ALA A 67 -4.57 -2.31 11.97
N TRP A 68 -5.29 -3.25 11.33
CA TRP A 68 -6.58 -2.96 10.69
C TRP A 68 -7.52 -4.16 10.74
N ALA A 69 -8.83 -3.89 10.74
CA ALA A 69 -9.86 -4.92 10.62
C ALA A 69 -10.21 -5.15 9.15
N THR A 70 -10.38 -6.42 8.77
CA THR A 70 -10.91 -6.82 7.46
C THR A 70 -12.45 -6.89 7.53
N PRO A 71 -13.16 -6.85 6.38
CA PRO A 71 -14.62 -6.86 6.35
C PRO A 71 -15.28 -8.09 7.02
N ASP A 72 -14.56 -9.21 7.10
CA ASP A 72 -14.94 -10.46 7.77
C ASP A 72 -14.65 -10.45 9.28
N GLY A 73 -14.17 -9.34 9.84
CA GLY A 73 -13.96 -9.16 11.28
C GLY A 73 -12.61 -9.65 11.80
N LEU A 74 -11.71 -10.13 10.94
CA LEU A 74 -10.35 -10.49 11.33
C LEU A 74 -9.48 -9.24 11.49
N VAL A 75 -8.66 -9.22 12.53
CA VAL A 75 -7.69 -8.12 12.73
C VAL A 75 -6.32 -8.55 12.21
N GLN A 76 -5.78 -7.75 11.32
CA GLN A 76 -4.44 -7.90 10.76
C GLN A 76 -3.47 -6.97 11.46
N PHE A 77 -2.29 -7.49 11.82
CA PHE A 77 -1.22 -6.71 12.44
C PHE A 77 0.02 -6.71 11.54
N ARG A 78 0.82 -5.65 11.67
CA ARG A 78 2.15 -5.51 11.03
C ARG A 78 3.16 -4.96 12.04
N PRO A 79 4.46 -5.27 11.88
CA PRO A 79 5.49 -4.76 12.79
C PRO A 79 5.56 -3.21 12.81
N ASP A 80 5.59 -2.62 14.01
CA ASP A 80 5.78 -1.18 14.22
C ASP A 80 7.27 -0.79 14.09
N ILE A 81 7.76 -0.82 12.85
CA ILE A 81 9.17 -0.53 12.55
C ILE A 81 9.61 0.91 12.82
N TYR A 82 8.66 1.84 13.01
CA TYR A 82 8.96 3.23 13.34
C TYR A 82 8.68 3.57 14.80
N GLN A 83 8.27 2.58 15.62
CA GLN A 83 8.00 2.74 17.05
C GLN A 83 7.01 3.87 17.33
N ARG A 84 5.96 3.98 16.51
CA ARG A 84 4.95 5.04 16.60
C ARG A 84 3.77 4.67 17.49
N ASP A 85 3.57 3.39 17.77
CA ASP A 85 2.42 2.90 18.53
C ASP A 85 2.61 3.06 20.04
N GLY A 86 3.82 3.40 20.51
CA GLY A 86 4.13 3.63 21.92
C GLY A 86 4.13 2.37 22.80
N ALA A 87 3.61 1.25 22.29
CA ALA A 87 3.92 -0.08 22.79
C ALA A 87 5.35 -0.42 22.33
N GLY A 88 6.23 -0.81 23.23
CA GLY A 88 7.60 -1.21 22.87
C GLY A 88 7.63 -2.33 21.82
N PRO A 89 8.80 -2.70 21.28
CA PRO A 89 8.95 -3.70 20.22
C PRO A 89 8.64 -5.11 20.75
N GLY A 90 7.36 -5.42 20.90
CA GLY A 90 6.85 -6.70 21.37
C GLY A 90 5.80 -7.25 20.39
N PRO A 91 5.68 -8.58 20.25
CA PRO A 91 4.66 -9.15 19.40
C PRO A 91 3.27 -8.79 19.93
N VAL A 92 2.48 -8.11 19.11
CA VAL A 92 1.02 -7.95 19.26
C VAL A 92 0.31 -9.27 18.89
N ALA A 93 0.78 -10.36 19.45
CA ALA A 93 0.14 -11.67 19.38
C ALA A 93 -0.08 -12.15 20.80
N SER A 94 -0.92 -11.43 21.54
CA SER A 94 -1.68 -12.07 22.60
C SER A 94 -3.09 -12.20 22.06
N ALA A 95 -3.45 -13.43 21.66
CA ALA A 95 -4.84 -13.77 21.49
C ALA A 95 -5.52 -13.49 22.84
N VAL A 96 -6.19 -12.35 22.95
CA VAL A 96 -7.08 -12.10 24.08
C VAL A 96 -8.17 -13.15 23.96
N PRO A 97 -8.34 -14.07 24.92
CA PRO A 97 -9.50 -14.94 24.92
C PRO A 97 -10.71 -14.01 24.96
N VAL A 98 -11.57 -14.08 23.94
CA VAL A 98 -12.88 -13.45 23.99
C VAL A 98 -13.66 -14.23 25.05
N GLU A 99 -13.64 -13.75 26.29
CA GLU A 99 -14.44 -14.33 27.36
C GLU A 99 -15.92 -14.10 26.99
N PRO A 100 -16.74 -15.14 26.87
CA PRO A 100 -18.14 -14.97 26.48
C PRO A 100 -18.83 -14.13 27.54
N LEU A 101 -19.45 -13.03 27.11
CA LEU A 101 -20.21 -12.11 27.95
C LEU A 101 -21.28 -12.92 28.70
N ALA A 102 -21.05 -13.21 29.99
CA ALA A 102 -22.05 -13.85 30.82
C ALA A 102 -23.24 -12.90 30.94
N LEU A 103 -24.38 -13.32 30.38
CA LEU A 103 -25.64 -12.62 30.57
C LEU A 103 -25.99 -12.65 32.07
N PRO A 104 -26.30 -11.50 32.69
CA PRO A 104 -26.70 -11.48 34.08
C PRO A 104 -27.92 -12.40 34.26
N GLN A 105 -27.83 -13.33 35.21
CA GLN A 105 -28.97 -14.09 35.71
C GLN A 105 -29.53 -13.29 36.90
N GLU A 106 -30.85 -13.15 36.95
CA GLU A 106 -31.61 -12.37 37.95
C GLU A 106 -31.28 -12.71 39.41
#